data_AF-A0A059DP13-F1
#
_entry.id   AF-A0A059DP13-F1
#
_cell.length_a   1.000
_cell.length_b   1.000
_cell.length_c   1.000
_cell.angle_alpha   90.00
_cell.angle_beta   90.00
_cell.angle_gamma   90.00
#
_symmetry.space_group_name_H-M   'P 1'
#
loop_
_entity.id
_entity.type
_entity.pdbx_description
1 polymer ?
#
loop_
_entity_poly.entity_id
_entity_poly.type
_entity_poly.pdbx_seq_one_letter_code
_entity_poly.pdbx_strand_id
1 'polypeptide(L)'
;MKIKPLGHALSIFLAMTFTLCIAWGLVTPASLHMHAAWESLLPGFSFISVPGFFLGLIESYLYGWYIALVFVPLYNYFNRGNVRSG
;
A
#
# COMPACT_ATOMS: atom_id res chain seq x y z
N MET A 1 -11.15 6.75 15.12
CA MET A 1 -9.80 6.35 14.65
C MET A 1 -8.99 7.60 14.28
N LYS A 2 -7.66 7.62 14.50
CA LYS A 2 -6.78 8.76 14.17
C LYS A 2 -6.06 8.53 12.84
N ILE A 3 -5.99 9.57 12.01
CA ILE A 3 -5.50 9.48 10.63
C ILE A 3 -3.97 9.31 10.52
N LYS A 4 -3.19 10.10 11.26
CA LYS A 4 -1.72 10.11 11.13
C LYS A 4 -1.07 8.77 11.50
N PRO A 5 -1.39 8.15 12.65
CA PRO A 5 -0.79 6.88 13.01
C PRO A 5 -1.15 5.77 12.02
N LEU A 6 -2.40 5.74 11.55
CA LEU A 6 -2.85 4.75 10.57
C LEU A 6 -2.16 4.94 9.21
N GLY A 7 -2.06 6.19 8.73
CA GLY A 7 -1.38 6.52 7.47
C GLY A 7 0.04 6.01 7.45
N HIS A 8 0.87 6.39 8.42
CA HIS A 8 2.25 5.91 8.49
C HIS A 8 2.35 4.39 8.62
N ALA A 9 1.52 3.76 9.45
CA ALA A 9 1.55 2.32 9.64
C ALA A 9 1.23 1.57 8.32
N LEU A 10 0.16 1.95 7.63
CA LEU A 10 -0.23 1.34 6.35
C LEU A 10 0.81 1.59 5.26
N SER A 11 1.32 2.82 5.16
CA SER A 11 2.33 3.18 4.16
C SER A 11 3.63 2.40 4.35
N ILE A 12 4.11 2.27 5.59
CA ILE A 12 5.33 1.52 5.91
C ILE A 12 5.08 0.02 5.66
N PHE A 13 3.95 -0.52 6.09
CA PHE A 13 3.57 -1.90 5.83
C PHE A 13 3.57 -2.22 4.33
N LEU A 14 2.89 -1.40 3.52
CA LEU A 14 2.85 -1.58 2.06
C LEU A 14 4.24 -1.48 1.44
N ALA A 15 5.06 -0.51 1.84
CA ALA A 15 6.42 -0.36 1.34
C ALA A 15 7.30 -1.59 1.68
N MET A 16 7.16 -2.14 2.89
CA MET A 16 7.85 -3.38 3.29
C MET A 16 7.36 -4.57 2.46
N THR A 17 6.05 -4.77 2.33
CA THR A 17 5.47 -5.85 1.53
C THR A 17 5.91 -5.77 0.07
N PHE A 18 5.84 -4.59 -0.54
CA PHE A 18 6.36 -4.33 -1.89
C PHE A 18 7.82 -4.77 -1.99
N THR A 19 8.70 -4.31 -1.09
CA THR A 19 10.12 -4.65 -1.10
C THR A 19 10.37 -6.16 -1.01
N LEU A 20 9.64 -6.84 -0.12
CA LEU A 20 9.71 -8.30 0.01
C LEU A 20 9.23 -9.01 -1.27
N CYS A 21 8.16 -8.54 -1.91
CA CYS A 21 7.68 -9.09 -3.18
C CYS A 21 8.71 -8.91 -4.31
N ILE A 22 9.38 -7.76 -4.38
CA ILE A 22 10.44 -7.53 -5.37
C ILE A 22 11.61 -8.47 -5.11
N ALA A 23 12.11 -8.52 -3.87
CA ALA A 23 13.19 -9.42 -3.49
C ALA A 23 12.86 -10.89 -3.80
N TRP A 24 11.63 -11.32 -3.52
CA TRP A 24 11.15 -12.67 -3.84
C TRP A 24 11.18 -12.96 -5.34
N GLY A 25 10.68 -12.07 -6.18
CA GLY A 25 10.69 -12.27 -7.62
C GLY A 25 12.12 -12.31 -8.20
N LEU A 26 13.09 -11.64 -7.58
CA LEU A 26 14.49 -11.69 -8.03
C LEU A 26 15.15 -13.05 -7.78
N VAL A 27 14.70 -13.81 -6.77
CA VAL A 27 15.27 -15.11 -6.39
C VAL A 27 14.44 -16.30 -6.84
N THR A 28 13.23 -16.08 -7.38
CA THR A 28 12.32 -17.15 -7.80
C THR A 28 12.09 -17.19 -9.31
N PRO A 29 11.68 -18.35 -9.87
CA PRO A 29 11.30 -18.46 -11.28
C PRO A 29 10.08 -17.60 -11.62
N ALA A 30 9.98 -17.18 -12.90
CA ALA A 30 8.92 -16.31 -13.41
C ALA A 30 7.49 -16.82 -13.11
N SER A 31 7.30 -18.14 -12.99
CA SER A 31 6.00 -18.73 -12.64
C SER A 31 5.52 -18.42 -11.22
N LEU A 32 6.39 -17.95 -10.34
CA LEU A 32 6.10 -17.60 -8.94
C LEU A 32 6.21 -16.08 -8.68
N HIS A 33 6.35 -15.28 -9.74
CA HIS A 33 6.51 -13.85 -9.63
C HIS A 33 5.20 -13.17 -9.24
N MET A 34 5.25 -12.40 -8.15
CA MET A 34 4.09 -11.65 -7.65
C MET A 34 4.09 -10.18 -8.09
N HIS A 35 5.05 -9.78 -8.95
CA HIS A 35 5.22 -8.38 -9.36
C HIS A 35 4.14 -7.88 -10.33
N ALA A 36 3.47 -8.77 -11.07
CA ALA A 36 2.42 -8.39 -12.03
C ALA A 36 1.25 -7.65 -11.36
N ALA A 37 0.94 -7.99 -10.10
CA ALA A 37 -0.07 -7.28 -9.32
C ALA A 37 0.35 -5.82 -9.04
N TRP A 38 1.64 -5.59 -8.80
CA TRP A 38 2.19 -4.27 -8.57
C TRP A 38 2.27 -3.44 -9.86
N GLU A 39 2.65 -4.02 -11.00
CA GLU A 39 2.65 -3.31 -12.28
C GLU A 39 1.26 -2.81 -12.71
N SER A 40 0.19 -3.55 -12.36
CA SER A 40 -1.18 -3.07 -12.59
C SER A 40 -1.61 -1.95 -11.64
N LEU A 41 -1.03 -1.91 -10.43
CA LEU A 41 -1.40 -0.94 -9.40
C LEU A 41 -0.56 0.34 -9.47
N LEU A 42 0.67 0.25 -9.95
CA LEU A 42 1.70 1.29 -9.85
C LEU A 42 2.05 1.82 -11.26
N PRO A 43 1.45 2.95 -11.69
CA PRO A 43 1.69 3.47 -13.04
C PRO A 43 3.15 3.86 -13.27
N GLY A 44 3.80 3.20 -14.22
CA GLY A 44 5.21 3.45 -14.55
C GLY A 44 6.20 2.60 -13.75
N PHE A 45 5.72 1.73 -12.86
CA PHE A 45 6.55 0.71 -12.23
C PHE A 45 6.99 -0.35 -13.26
N SER A 46 8.25 -0.79 -13.14
CA SER A 46 8.80 -1.91 -13.91
C SER A 46 9.70 -2.74 -13.01
N PHE A 47 9.41 -4.05 -12.95
CA PHE A 47 9.99 -5.01 -11.99
C PHE A 47 11.53 -5.05 -11.92
N ILE A 48 12.24 -4.79 -13.03
CA ILE A 48 13.70 -4.95 -13.13
C ILE A 48 14.44 -3.60 -13.12
N SER A 49 13.73 -2.48 -13.15
CA SER A 49 14.38 -1.16 -13.20
C SER A 49 14.67 -0.63 -11.80
N VAL A 50 15.93 -0.23 -11.54
CA VAL A 50 16.32 0.43 -10.29
C VAL A 50 15.48 1.71 -10.04
N PRO A 51 15.24 2.58 -11.04
CA PRO A 51 14.32 3.70 -10.87
C PRO A 51 12.88 3.25 -10.55
N GLY A 52 12.41 2.17 -11.17
CA GLY A 52 11.09 1.60 -10.90
C GLY A 52 10.94 1.12 -9.48
N PHE A 53 11.96 0.50 -8.88
CA PHE A 53 11.92 0.11 -7.46
C PHE A 53 11.66 1.31 -6.55
N PHE A 54 12.39 2.41 -6.73
CA PHE A 54 12.20 3.62 -5.92
C PHE A 54 10.85 4.30 -6.20
N LEU A 55 10.40 4.32 -7.46
CA LEU A 55 9.07 4.81 -7.81
C LEU A 55 8.01 3.99 -7.08
N GLY A 56 8.09 2.66 -7.14
CA GLY A 56 7.13 1.77 -6.50
C GLY A 56 7.12 1.89 -4.97
N LEU A 57 8.26 2.19 -4.33
CA LEU A 57 8.32 2.53 -2.90
C LEU A 57 7.54 3.81 -2.58
N ILE A 58 7.74 4.87 -3.37
CA ILE A 58 7.04 6.14 -3.20
C ILE A 58 5.53 5.92 -3.40
N GLU A 59 5.15 5.25 -4.48
CA GLU A 59 3.74 5.00 -4.78
C GLU A 59 3.08 4.11 -3.72
N SER A 60 3.73 3.02 -3.27
CA SER A 60 3.23 2.18 -2.18
C SER A 60 3.02 2.97 -0.89
N TYR A 61 3.95 3.88 -0.57
CA TYR A 61 3.80 4.78 0.58
C TYR A 61 2.60 5.73 0.40
N LEU A 62 2.42 6.31 -0.79
CA LEU A 62 1.27 7.16 -1.11
C LEU A 62 -0.06 6.39 -1.04
N TYR A 63 -0.11 5.14 -1.52
CA TYR A 63 -1.28 4.28 -1.43
C TYR A 63 -1.69 4.00 0.02
N GLY A 64 -0.73 3.80 0.94
CA GLY A 64 -1.05 3.67 2.36
C GLY A 64 -1.72 4.92 2.95
N TRP A 65 -1.25 6.10 2.54
CA TRP A 65 -1.87 7.37 2.92
C TRP A 65 -3.24 7.56 2.30
N TYR A 66 -3.40 7.20 1.03
CA TYR A 66 -4.69 7.20 0.34
C TYR A 66 -5.71 6.34 1.09
N ILE A 67 -5.35 5.12 1.48
CA ILE A 67 -6.22 4.24 2.28
C ILE A 67 -6.59 4.92 3.59
N ALA A 68 -5.63 5.48 4.33
CA ALA A 68 -5.93 6.14 5.61
C ALA A 68 -6.84 7.38 5.44
N LEU A 69 -6.62 8.18 4.38
CA LEU A 69 -7.40 9.37 4.07
C LEU A 69 -8.85 9.05 3.72
N VAL A 70 -9.10 7.93 3.06
CA VAL A 70 -10.45 7.49 2.68
C VAL A 70 -11.12 6.70 3.81
N PHE A 71 -10.40 5.72 4.39
CA PHE A 71 -10.96 4.79 5.37
C PHE A 71 -11.29 5.45 6.70
N VAL A 72 -10.45 6.35 7.21
CA VAL A 72 -10.66 6.94 8.54
C VAL A 72 -11.94 7.79 8.63
N PRO A 73 -12.23 8.70 7.67
CA PRO A 73 -13.51 9.41 7.65
C PRO A 73 -14.71 8.48 7.53
N LEU A 74 -14.65 7.47 6.65
CA LEU A 74 -15.74 6.49 6.48
C LEU A 74 -16.00 5.69 7.76
N TYR A 75 -14.94 5.14 8.36
CA TYR A 75 -15.03 4.42 9.62
C TYR A 75 -15.65 5.29 10.73
N ASN A 76 -15.19 6.53 10.86
CA ASN A 76 -15.72 7.45 11.85
C ASN A 76 -17.19 7.83 11.55
N TYR A 77 -17.59 7.95 10.28
CA TYR A 77 -18.97 8.24 9.88
C TYR A 77 -19.92 7.11 10.30
N PHE A 78 -19.61 5.86 9.96
CA PHE A 78 -20.44 4.71 10.32
C PHE A 78 -20.40 4.41 11.83
N ASN A 79 -19.27 4.64 12.50
CA ASN A 79 -19.16 4.43 13.94
C ASN A 79 -19.88 5.53 14.76
N ARG A 80 -20.14 6.71 14.20
CA ARG A 80 -20.90 7.78 14.87
C ARG A 80 -22.39 7.44 15.03
N GLY A 81 -22.96 6.60 14.16
CA GLY A 81 -24.35 6.14 14.26
C GLY A 81 -24.63 5.36 15.56
N ASN A 82 -23.63 4.68 16.09
CA ASN A 82 -23.72 3.88 17.33
C ASN A 82 -23.67 4.72 18.62
N VAL A 83 -23.30 6.00 18.55
CA VAL A 83 -23.18 6.89 19.73
C VAL A 83 -24.42 7.74 19.94
N ARG A 84 -25.27 7.93 18.91
CA ARG A 84 -26.51 8.72 19.01
C ARG A 84 -27.76 7.89 19.34
N SER A 85 -27.61 6.58 19.51
CA SER A 85 -28.69 5.61 19.71
C SER A 85 -28.65 4.93 21.09
N GLY A 86 -27.81 5.39 22.01
CA GLY A 86 -27.80 5.04 23.43
C GLY A 86 -27.84 6.30 24.29
#